data_AF-A0A227J794-F1
#
_entry.id   AF-A0A227J794-F1
#
_cell.length_a   1.000
_cell.length_b   1.000
_cell.length_c   1.000
_cell.angle_alpha   90.00
_cell.angle_beta   90.00
_cell.angle_gamma   90.00
#
_symmetry.space_group_name_H-M   'P 1'
#
loop_
_entity.id
_entity.type
_entity.pdbx_description
1 polymer ?
#
loop_
_entity_poly.entity_id
_entity_poly.type
_entity_poly.pdbx_seq_one_letter_code
_entity_poly.pdbx_strand_id
1 'polypeptide(L)'
;LAMSSRNGLLTLDERQRAPVLARTMRWISSAIRGGRDDYASIIEDANDQLRAAGLHPDEIFIRDARTLQVITPETTQAVILMSAFLGQARLIDNQTVDMVVESKDEAESNDGTAANAE
;
A
#
# COMPACT_ATOMS: atom_id res chain seq x y z
N LEU A 1 9.28 -14.17 2.44
CA LEU A 1 7.97 -14.49 3.04
C LEU A 1 8.00 -14.05 4.48
N ALA A 2 6.94 -13.45 5.00
CA ALA A 2 6.77 -13.37 6.45
C ALA A 2 6.90 -14.77 7.06
N MET A 3 7.62 -14.88 8.18
CA MET A 3 7.79 -16.16 8.88
C MET A 3 6.46 -16.52 9.53
N SER A 4 5.72 -17.44 8.93
CA SER A 4 4.46 -17.97 9.46
C SER A 4 4.55 -19.48 9.59
N SER A 5 4.03 -20.04 10.68
CA SER A 5 3.89 -21.50 10.85
C SER A 5 3.08 -22.12 9.70
N ARG A 6 2.18 -21.34 9.09
CA ARG A 6 1.38 -21.72 7.92
C ARG A 6 2.23 -22.00 6.67
N ASN A 7 3.46 -21.52 6.62
CA ASN A 7 4.39 -21.83 5.52
C ASN A 7 4.78 -23.32 5.50
N GLY A 8 4.54 -24.05 6.60
CA GLY A 8 4.70 -25.51 6.66
C GLY A 8 3.74 -26.27 5.76
N LEU A 9 2.60 -25.66 5.39
CA LEU A 9 1.59 -26.24 4.49
C LEU A 9 1.97 -26.12 3.01
N LEU A 10 2.98 -25.31 2.69
CA LEU A 10 3.41 -25.08 1.31
C LEU A 10 4.29 -26.24 0.83
N THR A 11 3.92 -26.80 -0.32
CA THR A 11 4.79 -27.66 -1.14
C THR A 11 6.03 -26.91 -1.62
N LEU A 12 7.03 -27.63 -2.15
CA LEU A 12 8.25 -27.02 -2.68
C LEU A 12 7.95 -26.00 -3.79
N ASP A 13 7.05 -26.33 -4.72
CA ASP A 13 6.66 -25.45 -5.82
C ASP A 13 5.91 -24.20 -5.33
N GLU A 14 5.03 -24.37 -4.34
CA GLU A 14 4.32 -23.25 -3.73
C GLU A 14 5.28 -22.33 -2.97
N ARG A 15 6.29 -22.86 -2.28
CA ARG A 15 7.31 -22.02 -1.62
C ARG A 15 8.09 -21.15 -2.61
N GLN A 16 8.27 -21.59 -3.85
CA GLN A 16 8.90 -20.78 -4.89
C GLN A 16 8.01 -19.64 -5.39
N ARG A 17 6.68 -19.84 -5.41
CA ARG A 17 5.70 -18.82 -5.83
C ARG A 17 5.31 -17.85 -4.72
N ALA A 18 5.30 -18.31 -3.48
CA ALA A 18 4.87 -17.54 -2.33
C ALA A 18 5.52 -16.13 -2.23
N PRO A 19 6.81 -15.91 -2.58
CA PRO A 19 7.43 -14.57 -2.58
C PRO A 19 6.73 -13.52 -3.45
N VAL A 20 5.87 -13.93 -4.39
CA VAL A 20 5.07 -13.01 -5.20
C VAL A 20 4.18 -12.11 -4.35
N LEU A 21 3.63 -12.62 -3.23
CA LEU A 21 2.83 -11.79 -2.32
C LEU A 21 3.63 -10.57 -1.84
N ALA A 22 4.84 -10.81 -1.34
CA ALA A 22 5.73 -9.75 -0.88
C ALA A 22 6.24 -8.85 -2.01
N ARG A 23 6.42 -9.37 -3.24
CA ARG A 23 6.77 -8.55 -4.40
C ARG A 23 5.63 -7.61 -4.80
N THR A 24 4.40 -8.12 -4.83
CA THR A 24 3.19 -7.35 -5.15
C THR A 24 2.97 -6.27 -4.09
N MET A 25 3.12 -6.59 -2.81
CA MET A 25 3.03 -5.62 -1.71
C MET A 25 4.04 -4.47 -1.84
N ARG A 26 5.29 -4.79 -2.19
CA ARG A 26 6.32 -3.76 -2.45
C ARG A 26 5.97 -2.90 -3.67
N TRP A 27 5.41 -3.51 -4.71
CA TRP A 27 4.95 -2.77 -5.88
C TRP A 27 3.84 -1.78 -5.52
N ILE A 28 2.84 -2.19 -4.73
CA ILE A 28 1.79 -1.29 -4.19
C ILE A 28 2.45 -0.13 -3.43
N SER A 29 3.41 -0.43 -2.54
CA SER A 29 4.12 0.61 -1.78
C SER A 29 4.86 1.59 -2.68
N SER A 30 5.52 1.11 -3.74
CA SER A 30 6.18 1.96 -4.73
C SER A 30 5.19 2.80 -5.53
N ALA A 31 4.03 2.26 -5.91
CA ALA A 31 2.97 2.98 -6.61
C ALA A 31 2.43 4.16 -5.78
N ILE A 32 2.12 3.91 -4.51
CA ILE A 32 1.65 4.93 -3.57
C ILE A 32 2.72 6.01 -3.37
N ARG A 33 3.98 5.62 -3.14
CA ARG A 33 5.10 6.58 -3.02
C ARG A 33 5.36 7.37 -4.31
N GLY A 34 5.00 6.80 -5.46
CA GLY A 34 5.05 7.47 -6.75
C GLY A 34 3.90 8.47 -6.98
N GLY A 35 3.03 8.66 -5.99
CA GLY A 35 1.92 9.62 -6.05
C GLY A 35 0.61 9.06 -6.58
N ARG A 36 0.51 7.73 -6.83
CA ARG A 36 -0.79 7.13 -7.17
C ARG A 36 -1.70 7.14 -5.94
N ASP A 37 -2.86 7.75 -6.10
CA ASP A 37 -3.95 7.85 -5.11
C ASP A 37 -5.21 7.07 -5.54
N ASP A 38 -5.19 6.44 -6.72
CA ASP A 38 -6.24 5.59 -7.26
C ASP A 38 -6.22 4.18 -6.65
N TYR A 39 -6.34 4.10 -5.32
CA TYR A 39 -6.16 2.88 -4.53
C TYR A 39 -7.00 1.69 -5.02
N ALA A 40 -8.22 1.92 -5.51
CA ALA A 40 -9.06 0.86 -6.06
C ALA A 40 -8.41 0.20 -7.29
N SER A 41 -7.91 1.00 -8.23
CA SER A 41 -7.20 0.51 -9.42
C SER A 41 -5.89 -0.19 -9.04
N ILE A 42 -5.14 0.35 -8.08
CA ILE A 42 -3.92 -0.30 -7.57
C ILE A 42 -4.22 -1.69 -7.00
N ILE A 43 -5.35 -1.84 -6.30
CA ILE A 43 -5.80 -3.13 -5.75
C ILE A 43 -6.19 -4.10 -6.87
N GLU A 44 -6.87 -3.62 -7.92
CA GLU A 44 -7.18 -4.44 -9.10
C GLU A 44 -5.91 -4.93 -9.80
N ASP A 45 -4.96 -4.03 -10.07
CA ASP A 45 -3.64 -4.35 -10.64
C ASP A 45 -2.89 -5.39 -9.79
N ALA A 46 -2.91 -5.25 -8.47
CA ALA A 46 -2.28 -6.17 -7.54
C ALA A 46 -2.96 -7.55 -7.56
N ASN A 47 -4.29 -7.59 -7.61
CA ASN A 47 -5.04 -8.84 -7.74
C ASN A 47 -4.69 -9.57 -9.04
N ASP A 48 -4.52 -8.85 -10.15
CA ASP A 48 -4.09 -9.44 -11.43
C ASP A 48 -2.67 -9.99 -11.38
N GLN A 49 -1.73 -9.28 -10.74
CA GLN A 49 -0.36 -9.78 -10.53
C GLN A 49 -0.33 -11.08 -9.73
N LEU A 50 -1.13 -11.17 -8.67
CA LEU A 50 -1.26 -12.38 -7.86
C LEU A 50 -1.86 -13.54 -8.66
N ARG A 51 -2.95 -13.29 -9.41
CA ARG A 51 -3.59 -14.28 -10.29
C ARG A 51 -2.63 -14.81 -11.35
N ALA A 52 -1.89 -13.92 -12.02
CA ALA A 52 -0.91 -14.28 -13.04
C ALA A 52 0.22 -15.17 -12.50
N ALA A 53 0.51 -15.07 -11.21
CA ALA A 53 1.48 -15.92 -10.53
C ALA A 53 0.89 -17.20 -9.91
N GLY A 54 -0.39 -17.49 -10.13
CA GLY A 54 -1.06 -18.68 -9.62
C GLY A 54 -1.42 -18.61 -8.13
N LEU A 55 -1.54 -17.42 -7.56
CA LEU A 55 -2.16 -17.21 -6.27
C LEU A 55 -3.64 -16.84 -6.48
N HIS A 56 -4.48 -17.16 -5.50
CA HIS A 56 -5.87 -16.75 -5.47
C HIS A 56 -6.02 -15.58 -4.49
N PRO A 57 -6.18 -14.33 -4.96
CA PRO A 57 -6.38 -13.19 -4.07
C PRO A 57 -7.62 -13.39 -3.21
N ASP A 58 -7.54 -12.93 -1.96
CA ASP A 58 -8.63 -12.98 -0.99
C ASP A 58 -9.07 -11.55 -0.67
N GLU A 59 -8.28 -10.81 0.10
CA GLU A 59 -8.52 -9.40 0.37
C GLU A 59 -7.23 -8.57 0.33
N ILE A 60 -7.32 -7.36 -0.22
CA ILE A 60 -6.26 -6.37 -0.16
C ILE A 60 -6.89 -5.07 0.35
N PHE A 61 -6.30 -4.50 1.40
CA PHE A 61 -6.69 -3.20 1.93
C PHE A 61 -5.51 -2.24 1.97
N ILE A 62 -5.80 -0.98 1.67
CA ILE A 62 -4.89 0.14 1.86
C ILE A 62 -5.61 1.09 2.81
N ARG A 63 -5.07 1.27 4.02
CA ARG A 63 -5.72 2.00 5.12
C ARG A 63 -4.74 2.93 5.80
N ASP A 64 -5.26 3.86 6.59
CA ASP A 64 -4.44 4.61 7.53
C ASP A 64 -3.79 3.66 8.55
N ALA A 65 -2.47 3.77 8.74
CA ALA A 65 -1.70 2.84 9.57
C ALA A 65 -2.05 2.92 11.07
N ARG A 66 -2.61 4.05 11.53
CA ARG A 66 -2.91 4.30 12.94
C ARG A 66 -4.36 3.93 13.28
N THR A 67 -5.28 4.22 12.38
CA THR A 67 -6.73 4.11 12.62
C THR A 67 -7.38 2.94 11.89
N LEU A 68 -6.70 2.34 10.90
CA LEU A 68 -7.23 1.33 9.99
C LEU A 68 -8.46 1.80 9.18
N GLN A 69 -8.72 3.10 9.15
CA GLN A 69 -9.78 3.72 8.37
C GLN A 69 -9.34 3.98 6.93
N VAL A 70 -10.27 4.46 6.11
CA VAL A 70 -9.97 4.96 4.76
C VAL A 70 -8.90 6.04 4.85
N ILE A 71 -7.97 6.07 3.89
CA ILE A 71 -6.95 7.11 3.78
C ILE A 71 -7.62 8.46 3.60
N THR A 72 -7.16 9.46 4.35
CA THR A 72 -7.57 10.85 4.20
C THR A 72 -6.34 11.72 3.88
N PRO A 73 -6.52 12.99 3.48
CA PRO A 73 -5.39 13.91 3.25
C PRO A 73 -4.47 14.09 4.48
N GLU A 74 -4.98 13.83 5.68
CA GLU A 74 -4.24 13.91 6.94
C GLU A 74 -3.45 12.63 7.26
N THR A 75 -3.66 11.54 6.50
CA THR A 75 -2.92 10.28 6.68
C THR A 75 -1.45 10.49 6.33
N THR A 76 -0.59 10.44 7.34
CA THR A 76 0.87 10.54 7.17
C THR A 76 1.52 9.18 6.91
N GLN A 77 0.85 8.09 7.27
CA GLN A 77 1.34 6.74 7.08
C GLN A 77 0.18 5.80 6.76
N ALA A 78 0.30 5.07 5.64
CA ALA A 78 -0.63 4.02 5.24
C ALA A 78 -0.11 2.64 5.64
N VAL A 79 -1.01 1.67 5.74
CA VAL A 79 -0.72 0.24 5.86
C VAL A 79 -1.39 -0.51 4.73
N ILE A 80 -0.60 -1.33 4.04
CA ILE A 80 -1.04 -2.30 3.04
C ILE A 80 -1.25 -3.61 3.78
N LEU A 81 -2.44 -4.18 3.67
CA LEU A 81 -2.81 -5.47 4.23
C LEU A 81 -3.17 -6.39 3.07
N MET A 82 -2.55 -7.57 2.99
CA MET A 82 -2.81 -8.52 1.90
C MET A 82 -3.08 -9.91 2.44
N SER A 83 -4.07 -10.57 1.86
CA SER A 83 -4.27 -12.02 1.96
C SER A 83 -4.45 -12.65 0.59
N ALA A 84 -3.88 -13.84 0.42
CA ALA A 84 -4.07 -14.66 -0.77
C ALA A 84 -3.90 -16.14 -0.42
N PHE A 85 -4.64 -17.00 -1.11
CA PHE A 85 -4.46 -18.44 -1.04
C PHE A 85 -3.42 -18.92 -2.04
N LEU A 86 -2.62 -19.88 -1.59
CA LEU A 86 -1.71 -20.65 -2.41
C LEU A 86 -1.87 -22.12 -2.03
N GLY A 87 -2.60 -22.85 -2.88
CA GLY A 87 -3.11 -24.17 -2.52
C GLY A 87 -4.01 -24.10 -1.29
N GLN A 88 -3.68 -24.85 -0.24
CA GLN A 88 -4.43 -24.84 1.03
C GLN A 88 -3.96 -23.76 2.02
N ALA A 89 -2.83 -23.10 1.74
CA ALA A 89 -2.26 -22.11 2.65
C ALA A 89 -2.84 -20.73 2.37
N ARG A 90 -3.45 -20.10 3.39
CA ARG A 90 -3.78 -18.67 3.37
C ARG A 90 -2.58 -17.86 3.85
N LEU A 91 -1.92 -17.19 2.92
CA LEU A 91 -0.80 -16.29 3.17
C LEU A 91 -1.35 -14.91 3.54
N ILE A 92 -0.75 -14.28 4.55
CA ILE A 92 -1.08 -12.93 4.99
C ILE A 92 0.22 -12.19 5.19
N ASP A 93 0.28 -10.95 4.72
CA ASP A 93 1.41 -10.06 4.93
C ASP A 93 0.91 -8.61 5.07
N ASN A 94 1.74 -7.75 5.65
CA ASN A 94 1.46 -6.33 5.74
C ASN A 94 2.73 -5.48 5.61
N GLN A 95 2.56 -4.25 5.16
CA GLN A 95 3.65 -3.28 5.04
C GLN A 95 3.13 -1.86 5.25
N THR A 96 3.81 -1.08 6.08
CA THR A 96 3.56 0.36 6.21
C THR A 96 4.27 1.16 5.11
N VAL A 97 3.66 2.28 4.74
CA VAL A 97 4.14 3.19 3.70
C VAL A 97 3.97 4.61 4.21
N ASP A 98 5.07 5.34 4.30
CA ASP A 98 5.02 6.78 4.61
C ASP A 98 4.46 7.54 3.41
N MET A 99 3.49 8.41 3.68
CA MET A 99 2.80 9.22 2.68
C MET A 99 3.58 10.52 2.48
N VAL A 100 3.70 10.98 1.23
CA VAL A 100 4.19 12.33 0.95
C VAL A 100 3.03 13.28 1.19
N VAL A 101 3.03 13.94 2.35
CA VAL A 101 2.09 15.02 2.61
C VAL A 101 2.64 16.26 1.90
N GLU A 102 1.96 16.74 0.86
CA GLU A 102 2.27 18.06 0.32
C GLU A 102 1.97 19.08 1.41
N SER A 103 3.02 19.64 2.01
CA SER A 103 2.92 20.76 2.93
C SER A 103 2.36 21.94 2.15
N LYS A 104 1.09 22.26 2.36
CA LYS A 104 0.47 23.47 1.82
C LYS A 104 0.89 24.70 2.63
N ASP A 105 2.19 24.86 2.85
CA ASP A 105 2.80 26.01 3.52
C ASP A 105 3.63 26.78 2.50
N GLU A 106 2.97 27.51 1.60
CA GLU A 106 3.53 28.66 0.85
C GLU A 106 2.45 29.27 -0.06
N ALA A 107 1.39 29.81 0.54
CA ALA A 107 0.43 30.65 -0.20
C ALA A 107 -0.23 31.70 0.69
N GLU A 108 0.52 32.37 1.56
CA GLU A 108 0.06 33.59 2.23
C GLU A 108 1.24 34.35 2.86
N SER A 109 1.83 35.31 2.12
CA SER A 109 2.43 36.55 2.66
C SER A 109 3.32 37.27 1.64
N ASN A 110 2.74 37.87 0.60
CA ASN A 110 3.25 39.15 0.12
C ASN A 110 2.20 39.89 -0.75
N ASP A 111 1.33 40.66 -0.10
CA ASP A 111 1.07 42.02 -0.57
C ASP A 111 0.75 42.90 0.64
N GLY A 112 1.78 43.65 1.05
CA GLY A 112 1.74 44.56 2.17
C GLY A 112 0.97 45.82 1.80
N THR A 113 -0.09 46.06 2.56
CA THR A 113 -0.80 47.33 2.66
C THR A 113 0.15 48.52 2.92
N ALA A 114 -0.05 49.56 2.11
CA ALA A 114 0.15 50.99 2.37
C ALA A 114 1.57 51.56 2.57
N ALA A 115 1.97 52.42 1.61
CA ALA A 115 2.81 53.58 1.86
C ALA A 115 2.07 54.85 1.39
N ASN A 116 1.52 55.59 2.35
CA ASN A 116 1.18 57.02 2.23
C ASN A 116 2.40 57.84 2.68
N ALA A 117 2.78 58.85 1.89
CA ALA A 117 3.60 60.05 2.14
C ALA A 117 4.42 60.27 0.84
N GLU A 118 4.25 61.34 0.07
CA GLU A 118 4.33 62.77 0.42
C GLU A 118 3.62 63.62 -0.64
#